data_AF-Q6MNK2-F1
#
_entry.id   AF-Q6MNK2-F1
#
_cell.length_a   1.000
_cell.length_b   1.000
_cell.length_c   1.000
_cell.angle_alpha   90.00
_cell.angle_beta   90.00
_cell.angle_gamma   90.00
#
_symmetry.space_group_name_H-M   'P 1'
#
loop_
_entity.id
_entity.type
_entity.pdbx_description
1 polymer ?
#
loop_
_entity_poly.entity_id
_entity_poly.type
_entity_poly.pdbx_seq_one_letter_code
_entity_poly.pdbx_strand_id
1 'polypeptide(L)'
;MKTLLLFVFALSLAVQAKAEVTSERFILDFIEQSERSLRVTNEERAAKGKRLYCDALNEDQVVLIAAAANTPDITVAEFTEVVSNELKCYPVFFPPWGRKGLGGTLVNTKAYVMDVLLVQDILKWMNNGRLPHADTPLLKSYDPQFKADAF
;
A
#
# COMPACT_ATOMS: atom_id res chain seq x y z
N MET A 1 27.93 5.29 54.53
CA MET A 1 26.70 5.77 53.86
C MET A 1 26.88 5.62 52.35
N LYS A 2 26.55 4.44 51.80
CA LYS A 2 26.70 4.08 50.38
C LYS A 2 25.54 3.13 50.02
N THR A 3 24.31 3.63 50.00
CA THR A 3 23.15 2.78 49.67
C THR A 3 21.92 3.59 49.21
N LEU A 4 22.13 4.79 48.67
CA LEU A 4 21.02 5.70 48.31
C LEU A 4 21.07 6.21 46.86
N LEU A 5 21.71 5.46 45.95
CA LEU A 5 21.83 5.82 44.52
C LEU A 5 21.61 4.63 43.58
N LEU A 6 20.78 3.64 43.95
CA LEU A 6 20.48 2.48 43.08
C LEU A 6 18.98 2.24 42.83
N PHE A 7 18.11 3.20 43.16
CA PHE A 7 16.66 3.06 42.95
C PHE A 7 16.04 4.05 41.95
N VAL A 8 16.86 4.72 41.12
CA VAL A 8 16.35 5.63 40.06
C VAL A 8 16.58 5.10 38.63
N PHE A 9 17.34 4.01 38.47
CA PHE A 9 17.62 3.43 37.13
C PHE A 9 16.82 2.17 36.78
N ALA A 10 15.83 1.79 37.59
CA ALA A 10 15.03 0.57 37.38
C ALA A 10 13.57 0.82 36.95
N LEU A 11 13.22 2.06 36.59
CA LEU A 11 11.84 2.45 36.25
C LEU A 11 11.69 3.10 34.86
N SER A 12 12.65 2.86 33.96
CA SER A 12 12.58 3.30 32.56
C SER A 12 12.43 2.16 31.55
N LEU A 13 12.14 0.93 31.98
CA LEU A 13 12.04 -0.25 31.10
C LEU A 13 10.62 -0.79 30.86
N ALA A 14 9.56 -0.04 31.20
CA ALA A 14 8.18 -0.53 31.05
C ALA A 14 7.26 0.37 30.20
N VAL A 15 7.82 1.10 29.24
CA VAL A 15 7.04 1.64 28.12
C VAL A 15 7.76 1.27 26.83
N GLN A 16 7.74 -0.02 26.48
CA GLN A 16 7.63 -0.34 25.07
C GLN A 16 6.22 0.10 24.70
N ALA A 17 6.04 1.37 24.31
CA ALA A 17 4.86 1.77 23.58
C ALA A 17 4.75 0.76 22.44
N LYS A 18 3.70 -0.05 22.45
CA LYS A 18 3.32 -0.88 21.30
C LYS A 18 3.05 0.13 20.20
N ALA A 19 4.05 0.43 19.38
CA ALA A 19 3.92 1.36 18.28
C ALA A 19 3.12 0.64 17.19
N GLU A 20 1.81 0.56 17.41
CA GLU A 20 0.87 0.11 16.39
C GLU A 20 0.97 1.07 15.21
N VAL A 21 1.03 0.52 14.00
CA VAL A 21 1.02 1.34 12.79
C VAL A 21 -0.34 2.00 12.66
N THR A 22 -0.37 3.33 12.73
CA THR A 22 -1.61 4.09 12.53
C THR A 22 -1.94 4.16 11.04
N SER A 23 -3.23 4.34 10.72
CA SER A 23 -3.66 4.55 9.34
C SER A 23 -3.00 5.78 8.72
N GLU A 24 -2.90 6.89 9.47
CA GLU A 24 -2.24 8.10 9.01
C GLU A 24 -0.77 7.86 8.62
N ARG A 25 -0.02 7.13 9.46
CA ARG A 25 1.38 6.81 9.16
C ARG A 25 1.49 5.92 7.93
N PHE A 26 0.66 4.88 7.85
CA PHE A 26 0.60 4.00 6.69
C PHE A 26 0.29 4.77 5.40
N ILE A 27 -0.71 5.66 5.42
CA ILE A 27 -1.12 6.45 4.24
C ILE A 27 0.02 7.33 3.76
N LEU A 28 0.70 8.05 4.66
CA LEU A 28 1.84 8.89 4.30
C LEU A 28 2.98 8.09 3.68
N ASP A 29 3.37 6.97 4.31
CA ASP A 29 4.43 6.11 3.82
C ASP A 29 4.06 5.45 2.46
N PHE A 30 2.78 5.08 2.28
CA PHE A 30 2.28 4.51 1.03
C PHE A 30 2.29 5.53 -0.11
N ILE A 31 1.86 6.77 0.13
CA ILE A 31 1.87 7.85 -0.87
C ILE A 31 3.31 8.19 -1.25
N GLU A 32 4.20 8.38 -0.27
CA GLU A 32 5.62 8.65 -0.53
C GLU A 32 6.25 7.56 -1.40
N GLN A 33 6.01 6.30 -1.04
CA GLN A 33 6.55 5.18 -1.80
C GLN A 33 5.89 5.02 -3.18
N SER A 34 4.62 5.40 -3.33
CA SER A 34 3.95 5.46 -4.63
C SER A 34 4.63 6.44 -5.58
N GLU A 35 4.85 7.68 -5.13
CA GLU A 35 5.53 8.71 -5.92
C GLU A 35 6.95 8.28 -6.34
N ARG A 36 7.69 7.67 -5.41
CA ARG A 36 9.00 7.10 -5.71
C ARG A 36 8.92 6.00 -6.75
N SER A 37 7.97 5.08 -6.60
CA SER A 37 7.81 3.92 -7.49
C SER A 37 7.38 4.35 -8.89
N LEU A 38 6.50 5.34 -9.01
CA LEU A 38 6.07 5.92 -10.28
C LEU A 38 7.25 6.52 -11.04
N ARG A 39 8.06 7.36 -10.37
CA ARG A 39 9.26 7.95 -10.98
C ARG A 39 10.23 6.89 -11.51
N VAL A 40 10.66 5.97 -10.65
CA VAL A 40 11.64 4.93 -11.03
C VAL A 40 11.08 4.02 -12.14
N THR A 41 9.83 3.58 -12.00
CA THR A 41 9.20 2.70 -12.97
C THR A 41 9.02 3.40 -14.32
N ASN A 42 8.64 4.68 -14.35
CA ASN A 42 8.51 5.43 -15.59
C ASN A 42 9.85 5.66 -16.27
N GLU A 43 10.92 5.98 -15.52
CA GLU A 43 12.28 6.08 -16.07
C GLU A 43 12.72 4.77 -16.75
N GLU A 44 12.55 3.63 -16.06
CA GLU A 44 12.89 2.32 -16.62
C GLU A 44 12.06 1.94 -17.84
N ARG A 45 10.78 2.31 -17.84
CA ARG A 45 9.86 2.02 -18.95
C ARG A 45 10.15 2.91 -20.14
N ALA A 46 10.43 4.20 -19.93
CA ALA A 46 10.85 5.13 -20.97
C ALA A 46 12.12 4.64 -21.67
N ALA A 47 13.13 4.20 -20.91
CA ALA A 47 14.37 3.63 -21.46
C ALA A 47 14.14 2.39 -22.34
N LYS A 48 13.02 1.68 -22.13
CA LYS A 48 12.63 0.48 -22.89
C LYS A 48 11.57 0.77 -23.97
N GLY A 49 11.22 2.04 -24.22
CA GLY A 49 10.16 2.44 -25.15
C GLY A 49 8.78 1.91 -24.76
N LYS A 50 8.55 1.62 -23.47
CA LYS A 50 7.29 1.12 -22.94
C LYS A 50 6.39 2.29 -22.51
N ARG A 51 5.08 2.08 -22.61
CA ARG A 51 4.06 3.03 -22.12
C ARG A 51 4.25 3.30 -20.63
N LEU A 52 4.17 4.57 -20.23
CA LEU A 52 4.34 5.02 -18.85
C LEU A 52 3.06 4.86 -18.03
N TYR A 53 3.20 4.85 -16.72
CA TYR A 53 2.13 5.13 -15.76
C TYR A 53 1.86 6.65 -15.74
N CYS A 54 0.92 7.10 -14.91
CA CYS A 54 0.78 8.51 -14.54
C CYS A 54 2.08 9.05 -13.93
N ASP A 55 2.32 10.36 -14.07
CA ASP A 55 3.56 11.01 -13.61
C ASP A 55 3.61 11.15 -12.08
N ALA A 56 2.46 11.37 -11.45
CA ALA A 56 2.26 11.50 -10.01
C ALA A 56 0.81 11.12 -9.64
N LEU A 57 0.56 10.84 -8.37
CA LEU A 57 -0.80 10.70 -7.85
C LEU A 57 -1.51 12.06 -7.82
N ASN A 58 -2.77 12.07 -8.21
CA ASN A 58 -3.66 13.23 -8.07
C ASN A 58 -4.45 13.18 -6.75
N GLU A 59 -5.17 14.26 -6.46
CA GLU A 59 -5.94 14.40 -5.21
C GLU A 59 -6.98 13.28 -5.04
N ASP A 60 -7.71 12.92 -6.10
CA ASP A 60 -8.73 11.86 -6.05
C ASP A 60 -8.10 10.49 -5.71
N GLN A 61 -6.92 10.19 -6.26
CA GLN A 61 -6.18 8.95 -5.98
C GLN A 61 -5.65 8.93 -4.55
N VAL A 62 -5.17 10.06 -4.04
CA VAL A 62 -4.75 10.21 -2.64
C VAL A 62 -5.93 9.99 -1.68
N VAL A 63 -7.09 10.60 -1.98
CA VAL A 63 -8.32 10.42 -1.21
C VAL A 63 -8.81 8.97 -1.25
N LEU A 64 -8.75 8.32 -2.41
CA LEU A 64 -9.07 6.90 -2.56
C LEU A 64 -8.19 6.02 -1.65
N ILE A 65 -6.88 6.21 -1.69
CA ILE A 65 -5.92 5.46 -0.86
C ILE A 65 -6.22 5.68 0.63
N ALA A 66 -6.44 6.94 1.03
CA ALA A 66 -6.76 7.29 2.40
C ALA A 66 -8.08 6.68 2.86
N ALA A 67 -9.12 6.70 2.03
CA ALA A 67 -10.42 6.10 2.35
C ALA A 67 -10.31 4.58 2.50
N ALA A 68 -9.60 3.91 1.59
CA ALA A 68 -9.38 2.46 1.66
C ALA A 68 -8.60 2.10 2.93
N ALA A 69 -7.48 2.76 3.22
CA ALA A 69 -6.63 2.48 4.38
C ALA A 69 -7.30 2.76 5.74
N ASN A 70 -8.28 3.67 5.78
CA ASN A 70 -9.07 3.96 6.99
C ASN A 70 -10.26 3.01 7.18
N THR A 71 -10.50 2.08 6.24
CA THR A 71 -11.57 1.08 6.40
C THR A 71 -11.19 0.11 7.53
N PRO A 72 -12.01 -0.03 8.58
CA PRO A 72 -11.70 -0.91 9.70
C PRO A 72 -11.49 -2.35 9.23
N ASP A 73 -10.43 -2.98 9.73
CA ASP A 73 -10.07 -4.38 9.46
C ASP A 73 -9.93 -4.76 7.97
N ILE A 74 -9.81 -3.78 7.07
CA ILE A 74 -9.58 -4.05 5.64
C ILE A 74 -8.36 -4.95 5.49
N THR A 75 -8.52 -6.04 4.74
CA THR A 75 -7.42 -6.96 4.45
C THR A 75 -6.50 -6.39 3.38
N VAL A 76 -5.28 -6.94 3.29
CA VAL A 76 -4.32 -6.58 2.23
C VAL A 76 -4.92 -6.81 0.83
N ALA A 77 -5.69 -7.90 0.66
CA ALA A 77 -6.38 -8.22 -0.58
C ALA A 77 -7.42 -7.17 -0.95
N GLU A 78 -8.32 -6.83 -0.02
CA GLU A 78 -9.38 -5.85 -0.24
C GLU A 78 -8.81 -4.45 -0.50
N PHE A 79 -7.79 -4.05 0.26
CA PHE A 79 -7.09 -2.78 0.00
C PHE A 79 -6.50 -2.75 -1.41
N THR A 80 -5.81 -3.82 -1.81
CA THR A 80 -5.21 -3.93 -3.15
C THR A 80 -6.28 -3.84 -4.23
N GLU A 81 -7.39 -4.55 -4.07
CA GLU A 81 -8.50 -4.54 -5.02
C GLU A 81 -9.15 -3.16 -5.14
N VAL A 82 -9.52 -2.53 -4.02
CA VAL A 82 -10.15 -1.20 -4.00
C VAL A 82 -9.25 -0.16 -4.66
N VAL A 83 -7.97 -0.11 -4.27
CA VAL A 83 -7.05 0.88 -4.82
C VAL A 83 -6.79 0.60 -6.30
N SER A 84 -6.44 -0.62 -6.69
CA SER A 84 -6.08 -0.93 -8.09
C SER A 84 -7.24 -0.80 -9.09
N ASN A 85 -8.49 -1.01 -8.67
CA ASN A 85 -9.66 -0.82 -9.53
C ASN A 85 -9.88 0.65 -9.91
N GLU A 86 -9.63 1.56 -8.98
CA GLU A 86 -9.95 2.98 -9.14
C GLU A 86 -8.72 3.89 -9.35
N LEU A 87 -7.50 3.39 -9.09
CA LEU A 87 -6.25 4.13 -9.26
C LEU A 87 -6.09 4.64 -10.69
N LYS A 88 -6.33 3.79 -11.70
CA LYS A 88 -6.29 4.14 -13.14
C LYS A 88 -5.02 4.89 -13.56
N CYS A 89 -3.89 4.60 -12.91
CA CYS A 89 -2.63 5.27 -13.18
C CYS A 89 -2.00 4.72 -14.46
N TYR A 90 -2.19 3.43 -14.76
CA TYR A 90 -1.79 2.88 -16.05
C TYR A 90 -2.82 3.21 -17.16
N PRO A 91 -2.41 3.78 -18.31
CA PRO A 91 -3.35 4.23 -19.33
C PRO A 91 -4.12 3.08 -19.97
N VAL A 92 -5.42 3.28 -20.13
CA VAL A 92 -6.33 2.30 -20.72
C VAL A 92 -6.05 2.11 -22.23
N PHE A 93 -6.11 0.87 -22.74
CA PHE A 93 -5.75 0.53 -24.13
C PHE A 93 -6.85 0.86 -25.14
N PHE A 94 -8.12 0.67 -24.75
CA PHE A 94 -9.29 1.07 -25.51
C PHE A 94 -10.31 1.67 -24.54
N PRO A 95 -10.96 2.81 -24.83
CA PRO A 95 -12.15 3.21 -24.07
C PRO A 95 -13.13 2.03 -24.07
N PRO A 96 -13.87 1.77 -22.98
CA PRO A 96 -14.79 0.63 -22.93
C PRO A 96 -15.70 0.71 -24.16
N TRP A 97 -15.51 -0.21 -25.10
CA TRP A 97 -16.26 -0.21 -26.34
C TRP A 97 -17.72 -0.39 -25.95
N GLY A 98 -18.51 0.67 -26.14
CA GLY A 98 -19.90 0.75 -25.72
C GLY A 98 -20.71 -0.36 -26.37
N ARG A 99 -20.84 -1.48 -25.67
CA ARG A 99 -21.93 -2.45 -25.87
C ARG A 99 -22.68 -2.53 -24.55
N LYS A 100 -23.76 -1.75 -24.47
CA LYS A 100 -24.88 -2.01 -23.56
C LYS A 100 -25.49 -3.35 -23.99
N GLY A 101 -24.99 -4.47 -23.46
CA GLY A 101 -25.47 -5.79 -23.84
C GLY A 101 -24.83 -6.88 -23.01
N LEU A 102 -25.57 -7.32 -21.98
CA LEU A 102 -25.55 -8.63 -21.32
C LEU A 102 -24.19 -9.36 -21.28
N GLY A 103 -23.46 -9.17 -20.17
CA GLY A 103 -22.63 -10.24 -19.62
C GLY A 103 -21.13 -10.25 -19.92
N GLY A 104 -20.50 -9.13 -20.26
CA GLY A 104 -19.04 -9.12 -20.44
C GLY A 104 -18.46 -7.74 -20.61
N THR A 105 -18.32 -7.01 -19.51
CA THR A 105 -17.45 -5.83 -19.48
C THR A 105 -16.03 -6.34 -19.70
N LEU A 106 -15.48 -6.18 -20.91
CA LEU A 106 -14.02 -6.20 -21.12
C LEU A 106 -13.45 -4.95 -20.44
N VAL A 107 -13.49 -4.94 -19.11
CA VAL A 107 -12.67 -4.07 -18.28
C VAL A 107 -11.26 -4.26 -18.79
N ASN A 108 -10.54 -3.19 -19.09
CA ASN A 108 -9.22 -3.28 -19.68
C ASN A 108 -8.23 -3.95 -18.71
N THR A 109 -8.21 -5.28 -18.73
CA THR A 109 -7.56 -6.17 -17.78
C THR A 109 -6.08 -5.87 -17.67
N LYS A 110 -5.46 -5.39 -18.75
CA LYS A 110 -4.05 -5.01 -18.74
C LYS A 110 -3.77 -3.79 -17.87
N ALA A 111 -4.59 -2.73 -17.95
CA ALA A 111 -4.37 -1.56 -17.10
C ALA A 111 -4.60 -1.89 -15.63
N TYR A 112 -5.68 -2.64 -15.35
CA TYR A 112 -5.95 -3.16 -14.02
C TYR A 112 -4.78 -3.98 -13.45
N VAL A 113 -4.28 -4.98 -14.20
CA VAL A 113 -3.14 -5.81 -13.75
C VAL A 113 -1.90 -4.95 -13.49
N MET A 114 -1.65 -3.92 -14.30
CA MET A 114 -0.51 -3.03 -14.11
C MET A 114 -0.65 -2.18 -12.84
N ASP A 115 -1.85 -1.74 -12.50
CA ASP A 115 -2.12 -1.00 -11.26
C ASP A 115 -2.09 -1.94 -10.03
N VAL A 116 -2.56 -3.19 -10.16
CA VAL A 116 -2.39 -4.23 -9.11
C VAL A 116 -0.91 -4.45 -8.82
N LEU A 117 -0.08 -4.62 -9.85
CA LEU A 117 1.37 -4.84 -9.68
C LEU A 117 2.04 -3.64 -9.01
N LEU A 118 1.66 -2.42 -9.40
CA LEU A 118 2.17 -1.20 -8.76
C LEU A 118 1.85 -1.18 -7.27
N VAL A 119 0.58 -1.41 -6.89
CA VAL A 119 0.15 -1.43 -5.48
C VAL A 119 0.87 -2.53 -4.70
N GLN A 120 0.96 -3.74 -5.24
CA GLN A 120 1.65 -4.85 -4.59
C GLN A 120 3.14 -4.59 -4.41
N ASP A 121 3.82 -3.99 -5.39
CA ASP A 121 5.24 -3.64 -5.26
C ASP A 121 5.47 -2.57 -4.19
N ILE A 122 4.58 -1.59 -4.06
CA ILE A 122 4.61 -0.58 -2.98
C ILE A 122 4.42 -1.26 -1.62
N LEU A 123 3.38 -2.09 -1.46
CA LEU A 123 3.09 -2.82 -0.23
C LEU A 123 4.25 -3.73 0.18
N LYS A 124 4.84 -4.42 -0.79
CA LYS A 124 6.02 -5.27 -0.60
C LYS A 124 7.23 -4.44 -0.17
N TRP A 125 7.46 -3.28 -0.76
CA TRP A 125 8.57 -2.40 -0.39
C TRP A 125 8.44 -1.91 1.05
N MET A 126 7.25 -1.44 1.43
CA MET A 126 6.94 -1.01 2.79
C MET A 126 7.11 -2.12 3.83
N ASN A 127 6.97 -3.39 3.42
CA ASN A 127 7.18 -4.56 4.28
C ASN A 127 8.51 -5.28 3.99
N ASN A 128 9.60 -4.51 3.88
CA ASN A 128 10.98 -5.02 3.76
C ASN A 128 11.18 -6.03 2.62
N GLY A 129 10.50 -5.83 1.49
CA GLY A 129 10.60 -6.69 0.32
C GLY A 129 9.74 -7.95 0.36
N ARG A 130 8.86 -8.11 1.36
CA ARG A 130 7.92 -9.24 1.46
C ARG A 130 6.50 -8.75 1.28
N LEU A 131 5.75 -9.32 0.34
CA LEU A 131 4.33 -9.00 0.23
C LEU A 131 3.60 -9.57 1.46
N PRO A 132 2.83 -8.76 2.20
CA PRO A 132 1.97 -9.28 3.27
C PRO A 132 0.99 -10.37 2.80
N HIS A 133 0.53 -11.21 3.73
CA HIS A 133 -0.48 -12.20 3.42
C HIS A 133 -1.82 -11.52 3.10
N ALA A 134 -2.50 -12.03 2.06
CA ALA A 134 -3.72 -11.45 1.50
C ALA A 134 -4.82 -11.22 2.55
N ASP A 135 -5.04 -12.20 3.43
CA ASP A 135 -6.10 -12.18 4.44
C ASP A 135 -5.73 -11.46 5.75
N THR A 136 -4.51 -10.90 5.85
CA THR A 136 -4.11 -10.16 7.05
C THR A 136 -4.71 -8.76 7.03
N PRO A 137 -5.24 -8.24 8.17
CA PRO A 137 -5.63 -6.85 8.27
C PRO A 137 -4.46 -5.91 7.93
N LEU A 138 -4.71 -4.93 7.07
CA LEU A 138 -3.70 -4.10 6.44
C LEU A 138 -2.71 -3.53 7.45
N LEU A 139 -3.18 -2.77 8.44
CA LEU A 139 -2.29 -2.10 9.41
C LEU A 139 -1.52 -3.10 10.28
N LYS A 140 -2.15 -4.23 10.65
CA LYS A 140 -1.47 -5.29 11.42
C LYS A 140 -0.31 -5.89 10.62
N SER A 141 -0.43 -5.99 9.31
CA SER A 141 0.63 -6.54 8.47
C SER A 141 1.92 -5.71 8.44
N TYR A 142 1.87 -4.46 8.91
CA TYR A 142 3.00 -3.55 9.02
C TYR A 142 3.44 -3.30 10.47
N ASP A 143 2.73 -3.85 11.46
CA ASP A 143 3.15 -3.77 12.86
C ASP A 143 4.40 -4.65 13.08
N PRO A 144 5.53 -4.08 13.53
CA PRO A 144 6.76 -4.83 13.78
C PRO A 144 6.62 -5.97 14.81
N GLN A 145 5.59 -5.91 15.65
CA GLN A 145 5.29 -6.90 16.67
C GLN A 145 4.30 -7.96 16.18
N PHE A 146 3.66 -7.76 15.02
CA PHE A 146 2.75 -8.72 14.45
C PHE A 146 3.51 -9.93 13.91
N LYS A 147 3.32 -11.06 14.60
CA LYS A 147 3.65 -12.36 14.04
C LYS A 147 2.39 -12.86 13.36
N ALA A 148 2.40 -12.88 12.03
CA ALA A 148 1.47 -13.72 11.30
C ALA A 148 1.74 -15.13 11.79
N ASP A 149 0.90 -15.63 12.70
CA ASP A 149 0.98 -17.02 13.11
C ASP A 149 0.96 -17.86 11.84
N ALA A 150 1.89 -18.82 11.76
CA ALA A 150 2.10 -19.63 10.58
C ALA A 150 0.77 -20.25 10.11
N PHE A 151 0.27 -19.77 8.98
CA PHE A 151 -0.80 -20.38 8.20
C PHE A 151 -0.23 -20.70 6.81
#